data_AF-A0A7V4ELU6-F1
#
_entry.id   AF-A0A7V4ELU6-F1
#
_cell.length_a   1.000
_cell.length_b   1.000
_cell.length_c   1.000
_cell.angle_alpha   90.00
_cell.angle_beta   90.00
_cell.angle_gamma   90.00
#
_symmetry.space_group_name_H-M   'P 1'
#
loop_
_entity.id
_entity.type
_entity.pdbx_description
1 polymer ?
#
loop_
_entity_poly.entity_id
_entity_poly.type
_entity_poly.pdbx_seq_one_letter_code
_entity_poly.pdbx_strand_id
1 'polypeptide(L)'
;MATLTFSLPQAMREFIEKQVEEGGFGTVSEYLRSLVREDQKRKARAAVEQALLEGLNSGVAAEWGAEDRRAVEEEIKRRIERMKAG
;
A
#
# COMPACT_ATOMS: atom_id res chain seq x y z
N MET A 1 -13.80 17.09 5.10
CA MET A 1 -12.58 16.66 5.84
C MET A 1 -13.02 15.98 7.11
N ALA A 2 -12.31 14.93 7.55
CA ALA A 2 -12.52 14.33 8.86
C ALA A 2 -11.55 14.98 9.86
N THR A 3 -12.02 15.23 11.08
CA THR A 3 -11.20 15.79 12.17
C THR A 3 -10.73 14.67 13.08
N LEU A 4 -9.45 14.66 13.42
CA LEU A 4 -8.85 13.76 14.39
C LEU A 4 -8.27 14.58 15.54
N THR A 5 -8.70 14.31 16.77
CA THR A 5 -8.21 14.98 17.98
C THR A 5 -7.56 13.94 18.88
N PHE A 6 -6.37 14.25 19.38
CA PHE A 6 -5.64 13.39 20.32
C PHE A 6 -4.75 14.26 21.22
N SER A 7 -4.47 13.77 22.43
CA SER A 7 -3.57 14.42 23.37
C SER A 7 -2.16 13.90 23.18
N LEU A 8 -1.19 14.81 23.25
CA LEU A 8 0.24 14.50 23.18
C LEU A 8 0.93 15.03 24.42
N PRO A 9 1.94 14.32 24.96
CA PRO A 9 2.88 14.90 25.91
C PRO A 9 3.53 16.16 25.34
N GLN A 10 3.87 17.12 26.21
CA GLN A 10 4.47 18.40 25.83
C GLN A 10 5.72 18.22 24.94
N ALA A 11 6.61 17.28 25.30
CA ALA A 11 7.82 17.00 24.52
C ALA A 11 7.53 16.54 23.07
N MET A 12 6.43 15.81 22.85
CA MET A 12 6.03 15.41 21.49
C MET A 12 5.49 16.59 20.69
N ARG A 13 4.77 17.52 21.34
CA ARG A 13 4.31 18.75 20.69
C ARG A 13 5.50 19.60 20.24
N GLU A 14 6.44 19.86 21.14
CA GLU A 14 7.65 20.67 20.85
C GLU A 14 8.46 20.08 19.70
N PHE A 15 8.61 18.75 19.69
CA PHE A 15 9.26 18.05 18.59
C PHE A 15 8.54 18.31 17.25
N ILE A 16 7.22 18.15 17.22
CA ILE A 16 6.41 18.37 16.01
C ILE A 16 6.51 19.83 15.54
N GLU A 17 6.42 20.79 16.45
CA GLU A 17 6.52 22.22 16.13
C GLU A 17 7.88 22.54 15.49
N LYS A 18 8.97 21.98 16.02
CA LYS A 18 10.29 22.10 15.42
C LYS A 18 10.36 21.48 14.02
N GLN A 19 9.75 20.30 13.80
CA GLN A 19 9.70 19.66 12.48
C GLN A 19 8.87 20.47 11.47
N VAL A 20 7.83 21.17 11.92
CA VAL A 20 7.05 22.08 11.07
C VAL A 20 7.92 23.25 10.60
N GLU A 21 8.67 23.86 11.52
CA GLU A 21 9.58 24.98 11.21
C GLU A 21 10.73 24.55 10.29
N GLU A 22 11.45 23.48 10.63
CA GLU A 22 12.59 22.98 9.86
C GLU A 22 12.18 22.40 8.50
N GLY A 23 11.02 21.75 8.43
CA GLY A 23 10.49 21.12 7.23
C GLY A 23 9.73 22.07 6.29
N GLY A 24 9.56 23.34 6.67
CA GLY A 24 8.84 24.34 5.87
C GLY A 24 7.33 24.08 5.75
N PHE A 25 6.73 23.38 6.72
CA PHE A 25 5.29 23.13 6.74
C PHE A 25 4.54 24.35 7.30
N GLY A 26 3.34 24.64 6.78
CA GLY A 26 2.53 25.76 7.27
C GLY A 26 1.78 25.46 8.57
N THR A 27 1.53 24.17 8.86
CA THR A 27 0.81 23.73 10.07
C THR A 27 1.23 22.34 10.53
N VAL A 28 1.00 22.04 11.81
CA VAL A 28 1.11 20.67 12.36
C VAL A 28 0.26 19.68 11.57
N SER A 29 -0.97 20.04 11.21
CA SER A 29 -1.86 19.19 10.41
C SER A 29 -1.31 18.89 9.02
N GLU A 30 -0.51 19.77 8.44
CA GLU A 30 0.18 19.52 7.17
C GLU A 30 1.32 18.54 7.33
N TYR A 31 2.17 18.73 8.34
CA TYR A 31 3.25 17.80 8.67
C TYR A 31 2.69 16.40 8.97
N LEU A 32 1.66 16.26 9.80
CA LEU A 32 1.09 14.95 10.09
C LEU A 32 0.48 14.28 8.85
N ARG A 33 -0.14 15.05 7.95
CA ARG A 33 -0.65 14.51 6.67
C ARG A 33 0.47 14.03 5.76
N SER A 34 1.63 14.70 5.76
CA SER A 34 2.79 14.25 4.97
C SER A 34 3.31 12.92 5.50
N LEU A 35 3.45 12.76 6.82
CA LEU A 35 3.84 11.49 7.46
C LEU A 35 2.89 10.34 7.13
N VAL A 36 1.58 10.58 7.15
CA VAL A 36 0.58 9.55 6.78
C VAL A 36 0.74 9.12 5.33
N ARG A 37 0.94 10.06 4.40
CA ARG A 37 1.17 9.75 2.97
C ARG A 37 2.47 8.97 2.78
N GLU A 38 3.51 9.31 3.51
CA GLU A 38 4.79 8.58 3.46
C GLU A 38 4.64 7.15 3.98
N ASP A 39 3.94 6.96 5.11
CA ASP A 39 3.66 5.61 5.63
C ASP A 39 2.82 4.78 4.65
N GLN A 40 1.80 5.38 4.02
CA GLN A 40 1.03 4.73 2.96
C GLN A 40 1.93 4.29 1.79
N LYS A 41 2.81 5.18 1.32
CA LYS A 41 3.75 4.86 0.24
C LYS A 41 4.71 3.74 0.62
N ARG A 42 5.25 3.77 1.85
CA ARG A 42 6.14 2.73 2.37
C ARG A 42 5.44 1.37 2.44
N LYS A 43 4.21 1.33 2.95
CA LYS A 43 3.42 0.10 3.01
C LYS A 43 3.05 -0.44 1.63
N ALA A 44 2.65 0.44 0.71
CA ALA A 44 2.38 0.05 -0.68
C ALA A 44 3.62 -0.53 -1.35
N ARG A 45 4.78 0.09 -1.15
CA ARG A 45 6.06 -0.43 -1.65
C ARG A 45 6.40 -1.79 -1.07
N ALA A 46 6.28 -1.96 0.25
CA ALA A 46 6.54 -3.23 0.91
C ALA A 46 5.63 -4.36 0.37
N ALA A 47 4.36 -4.05 0.09
CA ALA A 47 3.44 -5.03 -0.51
C ALA A 47 3.88 -5.45 -1.92
N VAL A 48 4.35 -4.52 -2.74
CA VAL A 48 4.89 -4.82 -4.09
C VAL A 48 6.17 -5.64 -4.00
N GLU A 49 7.10 -5.27 -3.11
CA GLU A 49 8.34 -6.01 -2.88
C GLU A 49 8.06 -7.44 -2.42
N GLN A 50 7.06 -7.63 -1.54
CA GLN A 50 6.66 -8.95 -1.09
C GLN A 50 6.06 -9.79 -2.23
N ALA A 51 5.17 -9.22 -3.05
CA ALA A 51 4.60 -9.91 -4.21
C ALA A 51 5.69 -10.29 -5.24
N LEU A 52 6.71 -9.45 -5.41
CA LEU A 52 7.85 -9.75 -6.27
C LEU A 52 8.65 -10.94 -5.73
N LEU A 53 8.94 -10.96 -4.42
CA LEU A 53 9.63 -12.08 -3.77
C LEU A 53 8.83 -13.38 -3.89
N GLU A 54 7.51 -13.32 -3.73
CA GLU A 54 6.63 -14.47 -3.94
C GLU A 54 6.71 -14.99 -5.38
N GLY A 55 6.69 -14.10 -6.38
CA GLY A 55 6.86 -14.48 -7.79
C GLY A 55 8.25 -15.02 -8.12
N LEU A 56 9.31 -14.48 -7.54
CA LEU A 56 10.67 -15.00 -7.71
C LEU A 56 10.83 -16.40 -7.10
N ASN A 57 10.11 -16.67 -6.00
CA ASN A 57 10.11 -17.96 -5.32
C ASN A 57 9.03 -18.92 -5.83
N SER A 58 8.19 -18.53 -6.80
CA SER A 58 7.08 -19.35 -7.29
C SER A 58 7.49 -20.47 -8.25
N GLY A 59 8.79 -20.61 -8.53
CA GLY A 59 9.35 -21.65 -9.40
C GLY A 59 9.97 -21.09 -10.67
N VAL A 60 10.21 -21.96 -11.64
CA VAL A 60 10.88 -21.60 -12.90
C VAL A 60 9.91 -20.80 -13.78
N ALA A 61 10.39 -19.68 -14.33
CA ALA A 61 9.64 -18.91 -15.31
C ALA A 61 9.35 -19.75 -16.56
N ALA A 62 8.09 -19.78 -16.99
CA ALA A 62 7.67 -20.41 -18.23
C ALA A 62 7.44 -19.35 -19.31
N GLU A 63 7.56 -19.75 -20.59
CA GLU A 63 7.10 -18.91 -21.69
C GLU A 63 5.59 -18.65 -21.53
N TRP A 64 5.18 -17.41 -21.81
CA TRP A 64 3.80 -16.98 -21.65
C TRP A 64 3.26 -16.47 -22.98
N GLY A 65 2.40 -17.27 -23.60
CA GLY A 65 1.82 -17.01 -24.92
C GLY A 65 0.33 -16.67 -24.88
N ALA A 66 -0.21 -16.39 -26.08
CA ALA A 66 -1.64 -16.13 -26.24
C ALA A 66 -2.52 -17.36 -25.90
N GLU A 67 -2.00 -18.58 -26.07
CA GLU A 67 -2.71 -19.81 -25.71
C GLU A 67 -2.80 -20.02 -24.20
N ASP A 68 -1.70 -19.80 -23.47
CA ASP A 68 -1.67 -19.87 -22.00
C ASP A 68 -2.64 -18.87 -21.38
N ARG A 69 -2.65 -17.64 -21.93
CA ARG A 69 -3.58 -16.59 -21.49
C ARG A 69 -5.03 -17.01 -21.68
N ARG A 70 -5.39 -17.56 -22.86
CA ARG A 70 -6.75 -18.05 -23.12
C ARG A 70 -7.13 -19.17 -22.18
N ALA A 71 -6.22 -20.12 -21.93
CA ALA A 71 -6.46 -21.23 -21.01
C ALA A 71 -6.73 -20.76 -19.57
N VAL A 72 -5.95 -19.78 -19.09
CA VAL A 72 -6.14 -19.18 -17.76
C VAL A 72 -7.45 -18.39 -17.67
N GLU A 73 -7.80 -17.60 -18.69
CA GLU A 73 -9.06 -16.85 -18.71
C GLU A 73 -10.28 -17.78 -18.65
N GLU A 74 -10.26 -18.89 -19.40
CA GLU A 74 -11.33 -19.90 -19.36
C GLU A 74 -11.41 -20.61 -18.00
N GLU A 75 -10.27 -20.91 -17.36
CA GLU A 75 -10.28 -21.49 -16.01
C GLU A 75 -10.82 -20.52 -14.96
N ILE A 76 -10.47 -19.23 -15.04
CA ILE A 76 -11.00 -18.19 -14.15
C ILE A 76 -12.53 -18.11 -14.29
N LYS A 77 -13.07 -18.08 -15.52
CA LYS A 77 -14.52 -18.08 -15.76
C LYS A 77 -15.20 -19.30 -15.12
N ARG A 78 -14.67 -20.51 -15.35
CA ARG A 78 -15.19 -21.74 -14.75
C ARG A 78 -15.19 -21.71 -13.22
N ARG A 79 -14.16 -21.13 -12.60
CA ARG A 79 -14.08 -20.97 -11.15
C ARG A 79 -15.15 -20.02 -10.62
N ILE A 80 -15.37 -18.90 -11.29
CA ILE A 80 -16.40 -17.92 -10.93
C ILE A 80 -17.80 -18.53 -11.05
N GLU A 81 -18.08 -19.30 -12.11
CA GLU A 81 -19.37 -19.98 -12.29
C GLU A 81 -19.64 -21.02 -11.19
N ARG A 82 -18.63 -21.82 -10.84
CA ARG A 82 -18.73 -22.77 -9.70
C ARG A 82 -19.03 -22.07 -8.38
N MET A 83 -18.41 -20.92 -8.12
CA MET A 83 -18.68 -20.14 -6.91
C MET A 83 -20.08 -19.51 -6.87
N LYS A 84 -20.72 -19.29 -8.03
CA LYS A 84 -22.08 -18.74 -8.11
C LYS A 84 -23.17 -19.82 -8.04
N ALA A 85 -22.81 -21.06 -8.34
CA ALA A 85 -23.73 -22.20 -8.37
C ALA A 85 -23.83 -22.95 -7.02
N GLY A 86 -22.97 -22.62 -6.03
CA GLY A 86 -23.03 -23.10 -4.65
C GLY A 86 -23.41 -21.99 -3.70
#